data_AF-A0A9C9JTJ5-F1
#
_entry.id   AF-A0A9C9JTJ5-F1
#
_cell.length_a   1.000
_cell.length_b   1.000
_cell.length_c   1.000
_cell.angle_alpha   90.00
_cell.angle_beta   90.00
_cell.angle_gamma   90.00
#
_symmetry.space_group_name_H-M   'P 1'
#
loop_
_entity.id
_entity.type
_entity.pdbx_description
1 polymer ?
#
loop_
_entity_poly.entity_id
_entity_poly.type
_entity_poly.pdbx_seq_one_letter_code
_entity_poly.pdbx_strand_id
1 'polypeptide(L)'
;MNEYIKNINFNKTCQEFGKPLNNKSKIYAICQICKINKLTTIFSLKRTLKKGNGYLCNKCRANTPEGKKQRKQQSIQVWNDPKLRQYITNKSKYQANTKAGKLQRSKQAKQAWKNSEYAKFQTKRITELFQSNEHRKLVSERNKLEYQLHPEQYLTGKTYALHTETAKQTHAQAVKKPEYKELHRKLAKQRFQNPEYKEKLIKIMQTPAYKEKLAKARERASLIRSSLETRTEFILQSLNISFISEKQLGHYNFDFYLPDHDLLIECQGEYWHSLDNARKNDASKFTYINKYFPQYRILYLYERDFLNPEVIKQNLIKAIHGEDFEIVKVNFLFSNIQIIKLNIKQKQINSFYSEPENFLNSFHYAQFGRMPKLVYGAYLGDKLIAVCKFAGVIRKEVATSMNYQVNQVLELDRFCIHPEY
;
A
#
# COMPACT_ATOMS: atom_id res chain seq x y z
N MET A 1 -52.33 50.61 -5.31
CA MET A 1 -51.32 49.90 -4.50
C MET A 1 -49.96 50.05 -5.18
N ASN A 2 -48.94 50.59 -4.50
CA ASN A 2 -47.66 50.93 -5.14
C ASN A 2 -47.02 49.71 -5.84
N GLU A 3 -46.72 49.83 -7.14
CA GLU A 3 -46.23 48.74 -8.01
C GLU A 3 -44.96 48.03 -7.46
N TYR A 4 -44.15 48.73 -6.68
CA TYR A 4 -42.95 48.16 -6.06
C TYR A 4 -43.25 47.11 -4.99
N ILE A 5 -44.43 47.14 -4.37
CA ILE A 5 -44.84 46.20 -3.32
C ILE A 5 -44.86 44.77 -3.86
N LYS A 6 -45.25 44.58 -5.13
CA LYS A 6 -45.28 43.27 -5.81
C LYS A 6 -43.90 42.61 -5.94
N ASN A 7 -42.82 43.39 -5.80
CA ASN A 7 -41.45 42.91 -5.93
C ASN A 7 -40.78 42.71 -4.56
N ILE A 8 -41.50 42.81 -3.44
CA ILE A 8 -40.97 42.62 -2.08
C ILE A 8 -41.49 41.30 -1.50
N ASN A 9 -40.60 40.48 -0.96
CA ASN A 9 -40.97 39.40 -0.06
C ASN A 9 -41.27 39.99 1.31
N PHE A 10 -42.51 40.42 1.52
CA PHE A 10 -42.93 41.10 2.74
C PHE A 10 -42.78 40.22 3.97
N ASN A 11 -43.15 38.95 3.89
CA ASN A 11 -43.03 38.02 5.01
C ASN A 11 -41.58 37.93 5.50
N LYS A 12 -40.64 37.66 4.58
CA LYS A 12 -39.21 37.57 4.92
C LYS A 12 -38.63 38.92 5.38
N THR A 13 -39.08 40.02 4.77
CA THR A 13 -38.64 41.37 5.13
C THR A 13 -39.09 41.75 6.54
N CYS A 14 -40.37 41.55 6.87
CA CYS A 14 -40.91 41.86 8.19
C CYS A 14 -40.29 40.97 9.27
N GLN A 15 -40.06 39.69 8.97
CA GLN A 15 -39.42 38.75 9.90
C GLN A 15 -37.99 39.17 10.28
N GLU A 16 -37.19 39.68 9.33
CA GLU A 16 -35.77 39.99 9.58
C GLU A 16 -35.49 41.46 9.91
N PHE A 17 -36.27 42.41 9.37
CA PHE A 17 -35.99 43.85 9.49
C PHE A 17 -37.19 44.68 10.01
N GLY A 18 -38.31 44.03 10.34
CA GLY A 18 -39.56 44.70 10.68
C GLY A 18 -40.25 45.36 9.48
N LYS A 19 -41.34 46.09 9.74
CA LYS A 19 -42.11 46.77 8.69
C LYS A 19 -41.24 47.87 8.06
N PRO A 20 -41.07 47.92 6.73
CA PRO A 20 -40.15 48.88 6.13
C PRO A 20 -40.79 50.28 6.10
N LEU A 21 -40.27 51.18 6.94
CA LEU A 21 -40.88 52.49 7.24
C LEU A 21 -40.44 53.62 6.29
N ASN A 22 -39.24 53.55 5.71
CA ASN A 22 -38.70 54.65 4.90
C ASN A 22 -37.88 54.15 3.70
N ASN A 23 -37.44 55.07 2.84
CA ASN A 23 -36.68 54.73 1.63
C ASN A 23 -35.34 54.04 1.93
N LYS A 24 -34.78 54.17 3.14
CA LYS A 24 -33.54 53.50 3.55
C LYS A 24 -33.76 52.11 4.15
N SER A 25 -35.01 51.71 4.44
CA SER A 25 -35.31 50.40 5.01
C SER A 25 -34.81 49.27 4.11
N LYS A 26 -34.14 48.29 4.74
CA LYS A 26 -33.67 47.06 4.11
C LYS A 26 -34.87 46.15 3.84
N ILE A 27 -34.91 45.56 2.65
CA ILE A 27 -35.99 44.71 2.17
C ILE A 27 -35.43 43.54 1.36
N TYR A 28 -36.15 42.42 1.34
CA TYR A 28 -35.89 41.34 0.41
C TYR A 28 -36.70 41.56 -0.87
N ALA A 29 -36.05 42.01 -1.93
CA ALA A 29 -36.69 42.14 -3.23
C ALA A 29 -36.57 40.83 -4.05
N ILE A 30 -37.66 40.42 -4.70
CA ILE A 30 -37.74 39.20 -5.51
C ILE A 30 -37.29 39.53 -6.92
N CYS A 31 -36.18 38.93 -7.38
CA CYS A 31 -35.72 39.12 -8.75
C CYS A 31 -36.75 38.56 -9.76
N GLN A 32 -37.17 39.36 -10.73
CA GLN A 32 -38.19 38.92 -11.70
C GLN A 32 -37.73 37.75 -12.58
N ILE A 33 -36.43 37.65 -12.87
CA ILE A 33 -35.86 36.58 -13.71
C ILE A 33 -35.58 35.32 -12.88
N CYS A 34 -34.71 35.39 -11.87
CA CYS A 34 -34.29 34.19 -11.13
C CYS A 34 -35.15 33.85 -9.92
N LYS A 35 -36.14 34.70 -9.58
CA LYS A 35 -37.02 34.56 -8.39
C LYS A 35 -36.31 34.51 -7.03
N ILE A 36 -34.99 34.69 -6.99
CA ILE A 36 -34.22 34.72 -5.73
C ILE A 36 -34.45 36.03 -4.98
N ASN A 37 -34.69 35.92 -3.67
CA ASN A 37 -34.75 37.05 -2.74
C ASN A 37 -33.37 37.71 -2.61
N LYS A 38 -33.27 39.03 -2.83
CA LYS A 38 -32.05 39.80 -2.64
C LYS A 38 -32.27 40.97 -1.71
N LEU A 39 -31.35 41.10 -0.76
CA LEU A 39 -31.31 42.22 0.16
C LEU A 39 -31.00 43.51 -0.61
N THR A 40 -31.87 44.50 -0.50
CA THR A 40 -31.74 45.83 -1.09
C THR A 40 -32.43 46.86 -0.19
N THR A 41 -32.38 48.14 -0.53
CA THR A 41 -33.22 49.17 0.11
C THR A 41 -34.46 49.46 -0.71
N ILE A 42 -35.52 50.00 -0.08
CA ILE A 42 -36.70 50.51 -0.79
C ILE A 42 -36.28 51.52 -1.87
N PHE A 43 -35.35 52.42 -1.56
CA PHE A 43 -34.86 53.43 -2.50
C PHE A 43 -34.27 52.80 -3.75
N SER A 44 -33.37 51.82 -3.59
CA SER A 44 -32.74 51.12 -4.70
C SER A 44 -33.75 50.31 -5.53
N LEU A 45 -34.76 49.72 -4.87
CA LEU A 45 -35.86 49.02 -5.54
C LEU A 45 -36.70 49.99 -6.38
N LYS A 46 -37.21 51.08 -5.78
CA LYS A 46 -37.97 52.12 -6.47
C LYS A 46 -37.21 52.71 -7.65
N ARG A 47 -35.91 53.02 -7.47
CA ARG A 47 -35.04 53.53 -8.55
C ARG A 47 -34.89 52.54 -9.70
N THR A 48 -34.87 51.23 -9.40
CA THR A 48 -34.80 50.20 -10.44
C THR A 48 -36.12 50.10 -11.19
N LEU A 49 -37.26 50.13 -10.48
CA LEU A 49 -38.59 49.99 -11.07
C LEU A 49 -39.01 51.20 -11.92
N LYS A 50 -38.59 52.41 -11.54
CA LYS A 50 -38.79 53.62 -12.37
C LYS A 50 -38.20 53.51 -13.78
N LYS A 51 -37.25 52.59 -14.01
CA LYS A 51 -36.66 52.33 -15.32
C LYS A 51 -37.46 51.31 -16.15
N GLY A 52 -38.67 50.91 -15.73
CA GLY A 52 -39.55 49.99 -16.45
C GLY A 52 -39.17 48.51 -16.40
N ASN A 53 -37.95 48.16 -16.00
CA ASN A 53 -37.39 46.81 -16.18
C ASN A 53 -37.63 45.84 -15.00
N GLY A 54 -38.60 46.13 -14.13
CA GLY A 54 -38.82 45.30 -12.95
C GLY A 54 -37.64 45.26 -11.97
N TYR A 55 -37.76 44.55 -10.84
CA TYR A 55 -36.58 44.32 -10.00
C TYR A 55 -35.74 43.15 -10.54
N LEU A 56 -34.56 43.48 -11.05
CA LEU A 56 -33.54 42.50 -11.38
C LEU A 56 -32.43 42.53 -10.33
N CYS A 57 -32.07 41.37 -9.78
CA CYS A 57 -30.87 41.23 -8.97
C CYS A 57 -29.62 41.58 -9.79
N ASN A 58 -28.52 41.93 -9.12
CA ASN A 58 -27.28 42.31 -9.81
C ASN A 58 -26.82 41.28 -10.86
N LYS A 59 -26.99 39.98 -10.59
CA LYS A 59 -26.63 38.90 -11.52
C LYS A 59 -27.53 38.91 -12.78
N CYS A 60 -28.85 38.96 -12.60
CA CYS A 60 -29.80 38.98 -13.70
C CYS A 60 -29.70 40.28 -14.49
N ARG A 61 -29.57 41.41 -13.80
CA ARG A 61 -29.34 42.73 -14.40
C ARG A 61 -28.08 42.74 -15.24
N ALA A 62 -26.97 42.22 -14.72
CA ALA A 62 -25.70 42.11 -15.44
C ALA A 62 -25.78 41.21 -16.68
N ASN A 63 -26.79 40.32 -16.77
CA ASN A 63 -26.99 39.41 -17.88
C ASN A 63 -28.00 39.91 -18.93
N THR A 64 -28.74 40.99 -18.66
CA THR A 64 -29.57 41.67 -19.68
C THR A 64 -28.71 42.23 -20.82
N PRO A 65 -29.23 42.41 -22.04
CA PRO A 65 -28.50 43.07 -23.12
C PRO A 65 -27.92 44.42 -22.71
N GLU A 66 -28.70 45.24 -21.98
CA GLU A 66 -28.30 46.55 -21.47
C GLU A 66 -27.22 46.42 -20.40
N GLY A 67 -27.37 45.47 -19.47
CA GLY A 67 -26.36 45.19 -18.44
C GLY A 67 -25.06 44.67 -19.03
N LYS A 68 -25.11 43.83 -20.07
CA LYS A 68 -23.93 43.39 -20.82
C LYS A 68 -23.27 44.56 -21.54
N LYS A 69 -24.05 45.43 -22.20
CA LYS A 69 -23.55 46.66 -22.85
C LYS A 69 -22.90 47.61 -21.84
N GLN A 70 -23.55 47.85 -20.70
CA GLN A 70 -23.02 48.70 -19.63
C GLN A 70 -21.74 48.12 -19.03
N ARG A 71 -21.68 46.81 -18.76
CA ARG A 71 -20.46 46.15 -18.27
C ARG A 71 -19.34 46.20 -19.30
N LYS A 72 -19.65 46.04 -20.59
CA LYS A 72 -18.69 46.21 -21.68
C LYS A 72 -18.16 47.65 -21.71
N GLN A 73 -19.03 48.65 -21.61
CA GLN A 73 -18.64 50.07 -21.55
C GLN A 73 -17.79 50.39 -20.31
N GLN A 74 -18.19 49.91 -19.13
CA GLN A 74 -17.39 50.07 -17.91
C GLN A 74 -16.04 49.38 -18.03
N SER A 75 -16.00 48.17 -18.59
CA SER A 75 -14.75 47.47 -18.87
C SER A 75 -13.86 48.29 -19.82
N ILE A 76 -14.42 48.81 -20.92
CA ILE A 76 -13.70 49.68 -21.85
C ILE A 76 -13.17 50.93 -21.14
N GLN A 77 -13.99 51.61 -20.34
CA GLN A 77 -13.57 52.78 -19.55
C GLN A 77 -12.42 52.43 -18.60
N VAL A 78 -12.50 51.29 -17.92
CA VAL A 78 -11.46 50.80 -17.00
C VAL A 78 -10.15 50.48 -17.73
N TRP A 79 -10.22 49.95 -18.96
CA TRP A 79 -9.05 49.61 -19.77
C TRP A 79 -8.46 50.79 -20.55
N ASN A 80 -9.28 51.80 -20.83
CA ASN A 80 -8.87 53.05 -21.46
C ASN A 80 -8.24 54.02 -20.46
N ASP A 81 -8.54 53.90 -19.16
CA ASP A 81 -7.85 54.63 -18.09
C ASP A 81 -6.48 53.96 -17.78
N PRO A 82 -5.35 54.60 -18.13
CA PRO A 82 -4.02 53.99 -17.95
C PRO A 82 -3.68 53.73 -16.48
N LYS A 83 -4.13 54.61 -15.57
CA LYS A 83 -3.85 54.49 -14.12
C LYS A 83 -4.61 53.31 -13.54
N LEU A 84 -5.89 53.18 -13.89
CA LEU A 84 -6.73 52.08 -13.41
C LEU A 84 -6.29 50.74 -14.01
N ARG A 85 -5.92 50.71 -15.29
CA ARG A 85 -5.32 49.56 -15.96
C ARG A 85 -4.03 49.10 -15.28
N GLN A 86 -3.13 50.03 -14.98
CA GLN A 86 -1.86 49.73 -14.30
C GLN A 86 -2.11 49.20 -12.89
N TYR A 87 -3.02 49.80 -12.14
CA TYR A 87 -3.42 49.34 -10.81
C TYR A 87 -3.96 47.89 -10.84
N ILE A 88 -4.89 47.58 -11.76
CA ILE A 88 -5.46 46.24 -11.91
C ILE A 88 -4.39 45.23 -12.33
N THR A 89 -3.52 45.62 -13.26
CA THR A 89 -2.40 44.78 -13.70
C THR A 89 -1.45 44.47 -12.55
N ASN A 90 -1.06 45.48 -11.78
CA ASN A 90 -0.15 45.31 -10.64
C ASN A 90 -0.79 44.47 -9.54
N LYS A 91 -2.08 44.66 -9.26
CA LYS A 91 -2.83 43.84 -8.31
C LYS A 91 -2.91 42.38 -8.76
N SER A 92 -3.16 42.14 -10.05
CA SER A 92 -3.21 40.80 -10.63
C SER A 92 -1.84 40.12 -10.57
N LYS A 93 -0.76 40.83 -10.97
CA LYS A 93 0.62 40.36 -10.86
C LYS A 93 1.01 40.06 -9.43
N TYR A 94 0.69 40.94 -8.49
CA TYR A 94 0.94 40.71 -7.06
C TYR A 94 0.26 39.41 -6.59
N GLN A 95 -1.03 39.24 -6.94
CA GLN A 95 -1.81 38.07 -6.58
C GLN A 95 -1.35 36.77 -7.25
N ALA A 96 -0.82 36.83 -8.47
CA ALA A 96 -0.40 35.67 -9.23
C ALA A 96 1.05 35.26 -8.96
N ASN A 97 1.94 36.23 -8.75
CA ASN A 97 3.38 35.99 -8.77
C ASN A 97 4.02 36.04 -7.38
N THR A 98 3.45 36.78 -6.42
CA THR A 98 4.02 36.85 -5.07
C THR A 98 3.50 35.72 -4.18
N LYS A 99 4.36 35.23 -3.27
CA LYS A 99 3.98 34.21 -2.27
C LYS A 99 2.83 34.71 -1.37
N ALA A 100 2.90 35.97 -0.94
CA ALA A 100 1.85 36.61 -0.12
C ALA A 100 0.51 36.69 -0.86
N GLY A 101 0.51 37.12 -2.13
CA GLY A 101 -0.69 37.16 -2.96
C GLY A 101 -1.30 35.78 -3.23
N LYS A 102 -0.46 34.77 -3.52
CA LYS A 102 -0.89 33.37 -3.66
C LYS A 102 -1.53 32.84 -2.38
N LEU A 103 -0.92 33.14 -1.22
CA LEU A 103 -1.44 32.74 0.09
C LEU A 103 -2.79 33.43 0.40
N GLN A 104 -2.90 34.72 0.14
CA GLN A 104 -4.14 35.48 0.33
C GLN A 104 -5.27 34.93 -0.55
N ARG A 105 -4.99 34.64 -1.83
CA ARG A 105 -5.95 33.99 -2.74
C ARG A 105 -6.35 32.60 -2.26
N SER A 106 -5.40 31.81 -1.77
CA SER A 106 -5.66 30.48 -1.21
C SER A 106 -6.58 30.57 0.01
N LYS A 107 -6.31 31.51 0.94
CA LYS A 107 -7.16 31.75 2.12
C LYS A 107 -8.59 32.16 1.71
N GLN A 108 -8.74 33.10 0.78
CA GLN A 108 -10.05 33.53 0.27
C GLN A 108 -10.79 32.40 -0.42
N ALA A 109 -10.10 31.59 -1.25
CA ALA A 109 -10.69 30.43 -1.90
C ALA A 109 -11.18 29.41 -0.86
N LYS A 110 -10.34 29.06 0.13
CA LYS A 110 -10.72 28.15 1.22
C LYS A 110 -11.93 28.67 1.99
N GLN A 111 -11.98 29.96 2.29
CA GLN A 111 -13.12 30.58 2.97
C GLN A 111 -14.40 30.53 2.11
N ALA A 112 -14.30 30.75 0.80
CA ALA A 112 -15.43 30.60 -0.12
C ALA A 112 -15.92 29.14 -0.18
N TRP A 113 -15.02 28.16 -0.20
CA TRP A 113 -15.36 26.72 -0.19
C TRP A 113 -16.01 26.24 1.12
N LYS A 114 -15.84 26.97 2.23
CA LYS A 114 -16.60 26.69 3.47
C LYS A 114 -18.09 27.00 3.33
N ASN A 115 -18.49 27.86 2.39
CA ASN A 115 -19.90 28.11 2.10
C ASN A 115 -20.45 26.95 1.23
N SER A 116 -21.41 26.20 1.78
CA SER A 116 -21.97 25.01 1.13
C SER A 116 -22.70 25.30 -0.17
N GLU A 117 -23.36 26.46 -0.30
CA GLU A 117 -24.00 26.89 -1.55
C GLU A 117 -22.95 27.20 -2.62
N TYR A 118 -21.87 27.89 -2.25
CA TYR A 118 -20.76 28.17 -3.15
C TYR A 118 -20.09 26.87 -3.62
N ALA A 119 -19.82 25.94 -2.71
CA ALA A 119 -19.24 24.64 -3.03
C ALA A 119 -20.14 23.84 -3.97
N LYS A 120 -21.45 23.71 -3.66
CA LYS A 120 -22.43 23.04 -4.55
C LYS A 120 -22.48 23.69 -5.92
N PHE A 121 -22.50 25.02 -5.98
CA PHE A 121 -22.50 25.76 -7.24
C PHE A 121 -21.22 25.54 -8.04
N GLN A 122 -20.04 25.59 -7.41
CA GLN A 122 -18.77 25.34 -8.09
C GLN A 122 -18.65 23.90 -8.54
N THR A 123 -19.03 22.91 -7.72
CA THR A 123 -19.05 21.50 -8.11
C THR A 123 -19.96 21.31 -9.31
N LYS A 124 -21.20 21.82 -9.26
CA LYS A 124 -22.14 21.73 -10.39
C LYS A 124 -21.54 22.36 -11.65
N ARG A 125 -20.99 23.57 -11.54
CA ARG A 125 -20.34 24.27 -12.66
C ARG A 125 -19.14 23.51 -13.21
N ILE A 126 -18.31 22.93 -12.34
CA ILE A 126 -17.13 22.15 -12.72
C ILE A 126 -17.59 20.86 -13.42
N THR A 127 -18.60 20.18 -12.88
CA THR A 127 -19.21 19.01 -13.50
C THR A 127 -19.80 19.35 -14.87
N GLU A 128 -20.60 20.41 -14.98
CA GLU A 128 -21.15 20.90 -16.25
C GLU A 128 -20.03 21.26 -17.24
N LEU A 129 -18.95 21.89 -16.77
CA LEU A 129 -17.78 22.21 -17.59
C LEU A 129 -17.07 20.94 -18.08
N PHE A 130 -16.79 19.97 -17.21
CA PHE A 130 -16.18 18.69 -17.62
C PHE A 130 -17.12 17.81 -18.46
N GLN A 131 -18.42 18.04 -18.38
CA GLN A 131 -19.42 17.40 -19.23
C GLN A 131 -19.58 18.09 -20.59
N SER A 132 -19.20 19.37 -20.71
CA SER A 132 -19.35 20.09 -21.97
C SER A 132 -18.39 19.56 -23.03
N ASN A 133 -18.92 19.29 -24.23
CA ASN A 133 -18.13 18.80 -25.35
C ASN A 133 -17.04 19.79 -25.77
N GLU A 134 -17.33 21.08 -25.67
CA GLU A 134 -16.38 22.15 -25.98
C GLU A 134 -15.17 22.12 -25.02
N HIS A 135 -15.40 21.98 -23.71
CA HIS A 135 -14.30 21.89 -22.75
C HIS A 135 -13.48 20.61 -22.92
N ARG A 136 -14.14 19.48 -23.22
CA ARG A 136 -13.46 18.21 -23.51
C ARG A 136 -12.57 18.32 -24.75
N LYS A 137 -13.05 18.97 -25.82
CA LYS A 137 -12.26 19.24 -27.03
C LYS A 137 -11.05 20.11 -26.69
N LEU A 138 -11.23 21.21 -25.97
CA LEU A 138 -10.13 22.10 -25.56
C LEU A 138 -9.09 21.41 -24.67
N VAL A 139 -9.52 20.60 -23.69
CA VAL A 139 -8.59 19.84 -22.85
C VAL A 139 -7.84 18.79 -23.68
N SER A 140 -8.53 18.14 -24.62
CA SER A 140 -7.92 17.18 -25.55
C SER A 140 -6.87 17.85 -26.43
N GLU A 141 -7.19 18.98 -27.05
CA GLU A 141 -6.28 19.76 -27.89
C GLU A 141 -5.07 20.26 -27.11
N ARG A 142 -5.27 20.79 -25.90
CA ARG A 142 -4.18 21.19 -25.00
C ARG A 142 -3.27 20.02 -24.65
N ASN A 143 -3.83 18.87 -24.30
CA ASN A 143 -3.05 17.68 -23.95
C ASN A 143 -2.29 17.13 -25.17
N LYS A 144 -2.89 17.21 -26.37
CA LYS A 144 -2.20 16.86 -27.63
C LYS A 144 -1.01 17.79 -27.87
N LEU A 145 -1.19 19.09 -27.69
CA LEU A 145 -0.13 20.08 -27.85
C LEU A 145 0.97 19.89 -26.80
N GLU A 146 0.63 19.67 -25.53
CA GLU A 146 1.58 19.40 -24.45
C GLU A 146 2.39 18.11 -24.70
N TYR A 147 1.74 17.07 -25.23
CA TYR A 147 2.42 15.85 -25.66
C TYR A 147 3.36 16.08 -26.84
N GLN A 148 2.96 16.90 -27.82
CA GLN A 148 3.79 17.25 -28.97
C GLN A 148 5.02 18.08 -28.56
N LEU A 149 4.87 18.98 -27.59
CA LEU A 149 5.95 19.87 -27.16
C LEU A 149 6.90 19.22 -26.13
N HIS A 150 6.37 18.42 -25.20
CA HIS A 150 7.13 17.89 -24.06
C HIS A 150 6.75 16.44 -23.71
N PRO A 151 7.06 15.46 -24.59
CA PRO A 151 6.60 14.08 -24.44
C PRO A 151 7.10 13.40 -23.14
N GLU A 152 8.33 13.66 -22.69
CA GLU A 152 8.91 13.04 -21.48
C GLU A 152 8.30 13.57 -20.17
N GLN A 153 7.95 14.87 -20.13
CA GLN A 153 7.33 15.51 -18.96
C GLN A 153 5.84 15.12 -18.82
N TYR A 154 5.15 14.96 -19.96
CA TYR A 154 3.77 14.48 -19.98
C TYR A 154 3.63 13.05 -19.42
N LEU A 155 4.59 12.17 -19.73
CA LEU A 155 4.60 10.78 -19.28
C LEU A 155 4.96 10.62 -17.78
N THR A 156 5.78 11.52 -17.23
CA THR A 156 6.19 11.51 -15.81
C THR A 156 5.18 12.20 -14.88
N GLY A 157 4.44 13.19 -15.34
CA GLY A 157 3.44 13.89 -14.51
C GLY A 157 2.18 13.06 -14.19
N LYS A 158 1.76 12.15 -15.08
CA LYS A 158 0.56 11.32 -14.91
C LYS A 158 0.77 10.04 -14.10
N THR A 159 2.00 9.57 -14.00
CA THR A 159 2.36 8.39 -13.19
C THR A 159 2.25 8.66 -11.68
N TYR A 160 2.34 9.94 -11.24
CA TYR A 160 2.29 10.31 -9.81
C TYR A 160 0.88 10.31 -9.17
N ALA A 161 -0.19 10.48 -9.96
CA ALA A 161 -1.56 10.49 -9.43
C ALA A 161 -2.02 9.10 -8.91
N LEU A 162 -1.32 8.03 -9.27
CA LEU A 162 -1.58 6.64 -8.88
C LEU A 162 -0.85 6.19 -7.61
N HIS A 163 -0.02 7.04 -6.99
CA HIS A 163 0.87 6.65 -5.88
C HIS A 163 0.63 7.35 -4.55
N THR A 164 -0.51 8.00 -4.32
CA THR A 164 -0.83 8.51 -2.97
C THR A 164 -1.05 7.34 -2.00
N GLU A 165 -0.58 7.46 -0.76
CA GLU A 165 -0.74 6.42 0.27
C GLU A 165 -2.22 6.06 0.48
N THR A 166 -3.11 7.04 0.31
CA THR A 166 -4.56 6.87 0.32
C THR A 166 -5.06 6.05 -0.88
N ALA A 167 -4.53 6.26 -2.09
CA ALA A 167 -4.83 5.42 -3.26
C ALA A 167 -4.28 4.01 -3.12
N LYS A 168 -3.10 3.84 -2.51
CA LYS A 168 -2.55 2.52 -2.17
C LYS A 168 -3.40 1.80 -1.13
N GLN A 169 -3.86 2.50 -0.09
CA GLN A 169 -4.73 1.95 0.95
C GLN A 169 -6.12 1.60 0.39
N THR A 170 -6.73 2.47 -0.43
CA THR A 170 -8.03 2.16 -1.07
C THR A 170 -7.89 1.02 -2.08
N HIS A 171 -6.79 0.95 -2.83
CA HIS A 171 -6.49 -0.19 -3.69
C HIS A 171 -6.27 -1.47 -2.87
N ALA A 172 -5.48 -1.43 -1.79
CA ALA A 172 -5.26 -2.58 -0.92
C ALA A 172 -6.57 -3.08 -0.28
N GLN A 173 -7.46 -2.17 0.13
CA GLN A 173 -8.79 -2.51 0.63
C GLN A 173 -9.70 -3.07 -0.48
N ALA A 174 -9.65 -2.50 -1.69
CA ALA A 174 -10.40 -3.02 -2.84
C ALA A 174 -9.93 -4.43 -3.23
N VAL A 175 -8.62 -4.69 -3.25
CA VAL A 175 -8.02 -6.01 -3.54
C VAL A 175 -8.48 -7.09 -2.55
N LYS A 176 -8.84 -6.71 -1.31
CA LYS A 176 -9.40 -7.66 -0.34
C LYS A 176 -10.85 -8.05 -0.62
N LYS A 177 -11.63 -7.23 -1.36
CA LYS A 177 -13.04 -7.52 -1.67
C LYS A 177 -13.15 -8.67 -2.69
N PRO A 178 -13.98 -9.71 -2.44
CA PRO A 178 -14.15 -10.84 -3.36
C PRO A 178 -14.55 -10.41 -4.78
N GLU A 179 -15.48 -9.46 -4.91
CA GLU A 179 -15.95 -8.93 -6.20
C GLU A 179 -14.81 -8.33 -7.04
N TYR A 180 -13.88 -7.64 -6.38
CA TYR A 180 -12.73 -7.04 -7.06
C TYR A 180 -11.76 -8.11 -7.55
N LYS A 181 -11.51 -9.16 -6.75
CA LYS A 181 -10.68 -10.30 -7.15
C LYS A 181 -11.30 -11.03 -8.35
N GLU A 182 -12.61 -11.22 -8.34
CA GLU A 182 -13.32 -11.89 -9.44
C GLU A 182 -13.28 -11.07 -10.72
N LEU A 183 -13.51 -9.75 -10.62
CA LEU A 183 -13.40 -8.83 -11.76
C LEU A 183 -12.00 -8.88 -12.38
N HIS A 184 -10.96 -8.82 -11.54
CA HIS A 184 -9.57 -8.92 -12.02
C HIS A 184 -9.25 -10.28 -12.64
N ARG A 185 -9.75 -11.37 -12.08
CA ARG A 185 -9.62 -12.71 -12.66
C ARG A 185 -10.26 -12.78 -14.05
N LYS A 186 -11.45 -12.21 -14.22
CA LYS A 186 -12.15 -12.14 -15.52
C LYS A 186 -11.38 -11.28 -16.52
N LEU A 187 -10.90 -10.10 -16.12
CA LEU A 187 -10.10 -9.23 -16.97
C LEU A 187 -8.76 -9.87 -17.37
N ALA A 188 -8.09 -10.57 -16.45
CA ALA A 188 -6.88 -11.31 -16.74
C ALA A 188 -7.14 -12.41 -17.77
N LYS A 189 -8.19 -13.23 -17.59
CA LYS A 189 -8.60 -14.25 -18.57
C LYS A 189 -8.87 -13.65 -19.95
N GLN A 190 -9.62 -12.54 -20.02
CA GLN A 190 -9.88 -11.85 -21.28
C GLN A 190 -8.60 -11.33 -21.95
N ARG A 191 -7.65 -10.78 -21.18
CA ARG A 191 -6.34 -10.36 -21.71
C ARG A 191 -5.56 -11.53 -22.28
N PHE A 192 -5.52 -12.67 -21.57
CA PHE A 192 -4.84 -13.88 -22.07
C PHE A 192 -5.58 -14.56 -23.23
N GLN A 193 -6.86 -14.28 -23.46
CA GLN A 193 -7.57 -14.74 -24.66
C GLN A 193 -7.23 -13.92 -25.90
N ASN A 194 -6.80 -12.67 -25.74
CA ASN A 194 -6.40 -11.81 -26.86
C ASN A 194 -5.07 -12.32 -27.50
N PRO A 195 -5.07 -12.71 -28.80
CA PRO A 195 -3.87 -13.21 -29.48
C PRO A 195 -2.73 -12.19 -29.57
N GLU A 196 -3.05 -10.92 -29.83
CA GLU A 196 -2.05 -9.85 -29.96
C GLU A 196 -1.31 -9.62 -28.63
N TYR A 197 -2.04 -9.69 -27.51
CA TYR A 197 -1.45 -9.58 -26.18
C TYR A 197 -0.51 -10.77 -25.88
N LYS A 198 -0.91 -11.99 -26.27
CA LYS A 198 -0.07 -13.19 -26.16
C LYS A 198 1.21 -13.07 -26.98
N GLU A 199 1.12 -12.69 -28.24
CA GLU A 199 2.30 -12.50 -29.10
C GLU A 199 3.24 -11.44 -28.54
N LYS A 200 2.70 -10.31 -28.04
CA LYS A 200 3.49 -9.27 -27.39
C LYS A 200 4.22 -9.79 -26.15
N LEU A 201 3.54 -10.60 -25.32
CA LEU A 201 4.16 -11.25 -24.17
C LEU A 201 5.27 -12.22 -24.59
N ILE A 202 5.06 -13.05 -25.61
CA ILE A 202 6.07 -13.97 -26.13
C ILE A 202 7.31 -13.19 -26.59
N LYS A 203 7.12 -12.11 -27.37
CA LYS A 203 8.21 -11.23 -27.80
C LYS A 203 8.98 -10.64 -26.62
N ILE A 204 8.28 -10.14 -25.59
CA ILE A 204 8.91 -9.64 -24.36
C ILE A 204 9.69 -10.75 -23.66
N MET A 205 9.12 -11.95 -23.52
CA MET A 205 9.74 -13.10 -22.86
C MET A 205 11.00 -13.58 -23.58
N GLN A 206 11.08 -13.40 -24.90
CA GLN A 206 12.24 -13.75 -25.70
C GLN A 206 13.38 -12.70 -25.61
N THR A 207 13.09 -11.46 -25.19
CA THR A 207 14.12 -10.41 -25.09
C THR A 207 15.23 -10.78 -24.09
N PRO A 208 16.51 -10.49 -24.40
CA PRO A 208 17.63 -10.74 -23.48
C PRO A 208 17.44 -10.07 -22.12
N ALA A 209 16.95 -8.82 -22.09
CA ALA A 209 16.71 -8.08 -20.86
C ALA A 209 15.68 -8.76 -19.94
N TYR A 210 14.61 -9.34 -20.50
CA TYR A 210 13.64 -10.08 -19.71
C TYR A 210 14.19 -11.41 -19.22
N LYS A 211 14.95 -12.13 -20.06
CA LYS A 211 15.63 -13.37 -19.66
C LYS A 211 16.64 -13.13 -18.53
N GLU A 212 17.42 -12.06 -18.61
CA GLU A 212 18.35 -11.65 -17.55
C GLU A 212 17.59 -11.29 -16.26
N LYS A 213 16.48 -10.55 -16.38
CA LYS A 213 15.62 -10.24 -15.24
C LYS A 213 15.04 -11.50 -14.59
N LEU A 214 14.60 -12.48 -15.38
CA LEU A 214 14.15 -13.78 -14.89
C LEU A 214 15.28 -14.60 -14.28
N ALA A 215 16.48 -14.58 -14.87
CA ALA A 215 17.66 -15.25 -14.32
C ALA A 215 18.01 -14.67 -12.94
N LYS A 216 18.08 -13.35 -12.81
CA LYS A 216 18.28 -12.67 -11.50
C LYS A 216 17.15 -12.95 -10.51
N ALA A 217 15.90 -13.05 -10.98
CA ALA A 217 14.78 -13.39 -10.12
C ALA A 217 14.85 -14.85 -9.64
N ARG A 218 15.29 -15.77 -10.51
CA ARG A 218 15.52 -17.19 -10.17
C ARG A 218 16.70 -17.35 -9.23
N GLU A 219 17.81 -16.66 -9.49
CA GLU A 219 18.98 -16.60 -8.61
C GLU A 219 18.57 -16.09 -7.22
N ARG A 220 17.75 -15.04 -7.14
CA ARG A 220 17.20 -14.58 -5.86
C ARG A 220 16.24 -15.58 -5.22
N ALA A 221 15.48 -16.32 -6.03
CA ALA A 221 14.56 -17.33 -5.51
C ALA A 221 15.31 -18.56 -4.99
N SER A 222 16.41 -18.98 -5.63
CA SER A 222 17.28 -20.06 -5.16
C SER A 222 18.05 -19.67 -3.90
N LEU A 223 18.27 -18.37 -3.67
CA LEU A 223 18.76 -17.89 -2.37
C LEU A 223 17.73 -18.02 -1.24
N ILE A 224 16.44 -18.15 -1.55
CA ILE A 224 15.37 -18.31 -0.56
C ILE A 224 15.16 -19.80 -0.34
N ARG A 225 15.82 -20.35 0.67
CA ARG A 225 15.59 -21.72 1.12
C ARG A 225 14.20 -21.87 1.72
N SER A 226 13.57 -23.01 1.49
CA SER A 226 12.33 -23.33 2.18
C SER A 226 12.57 -23.48 3.69
N SER A 227 11.51 -23.36 4.49
CA SER A 227 11.62 -23.59 5.94
C SER A 227 12.01 -25.04 6.27
N LEU A 228 11.66 -25.99 5.41
CA LEU A 228 12.02 -27.40 5.57
C LEU A 228 13.52 -27.58 5.29
N GLU A 229 14.03 -27.03 4.19
CA GLU A 229 15.47 -27.02 3.88
C GLU A 229 16.28 -26.36 5.00
N THR A 230 15.85 -25.19 5.48
CA THR A 230 16.55 -24.48 6.56
C THR A 230 16.65 -25.35 7.82
N ARG A 231 15.61 -26.11 8.15
CA ARG A 231 15.60 -27.05 9.28
C ARG A 231 16.49 -28.26 9.04
N THR A 232 16.44 -28.85 7.84
CA THR A 232 17.30 -29.98 7.46
C THR A 232 18.77 -29.59 7.50
N GLU A 233 19.14 -28.44 6.94
CA GLU A 233 20.48 -27.88 7.03
C GLU A 233 20.94 -27.75 8.48
N PHE A 234 20.09 -27.17 9.34
CA PHE A 234 20.42 -27.02 10.75
C PHE A 234 20.70 -28.38 11.41
N ILE A 235 19.87 -29.40 11.12
CA ILE A 235 20.07 -30.75 11.65
C ILE A 235 21.38 -31.35 11.13
N LEU A 236 21.67 -31.24 9.83
CA LEU A 236 22.93 -31.72 9.25
C LEU A 236 24.16 -31.05 9.88
N GLN A 237 24.11 -29.72 10.08
CA GLN A 237 25.17 -28.97 10.77
C GLN A 237 25.33 -29.41 12.23
N SER A 238 24.23 -29.63 12.95
CA SER A 238 24.27 -30.08 14.35
C SER A 238 24.88 -31.47 14.51
N LEU A 239 24.69 -32.33 13.50
CA LEU A 239 25.29 -33.65 13.39
C LEU A 239 26.73 -33.62 12.85
N ASN A 240 27.26 -32.44 12.53
CA ASN A 240 28.56 -32.24 11.90
C ASN A 240 28.74 -33.05 10.59
N ILE A 241 27.68 -33.12 9.78
CA ILE A 241 27.67 -33.80 8.48
C ILE A 241 27.94 -32.77 7.38
N SER A 242 28.92 -33.05 6.53
CA SER A 242 29.21 -32.23 5.35
C SER A 242 28.14 -32.41 4.27
N PHE A 243 27.64 -31.32 3.69
CA PHE A 243 26.64 -31.37 2.62
C PHE A 243 26.85 -30.28 1.57
N ILE A 244 26.28 -30.51 0.39
CA ILE A 244 26.17 -29.56 -0.73
C ILE A 244 24.70 -29.27 -0.97
N SER A 245 24.28 -28.01 -0.86
CA SER A 245 22.90 -27.60 -1.16
C SER A 245 22.65 -27.50 -2.66
N GLU A 246 21.40 -27.71 -3.09
CA GLU A 246 20.94 -27.57 -4.49
C GLU A 246 21.79 -28.36 -5.51
N LYS A 247 22.14 -29.61 -5.19
CA LYS A 247 22.96 -30.46 -6.06
C LYS A 247 22.21 -30.79 -7.35
N GLN A 248 22.70 -30.30 -8.48
CA GLN A 248 22.18 -30.66 -9.79
C GLN A 248 22.74 -32.02 -10.26
N LEU A 249 21.84 -32.94 -10.65
CA LEU A 249 22.16 -34.21 -11.32
C LEU A 249 21.27 -34.36 -12.56
N GLY A 250 21.89 -34.21 -13.73
CA GLY A 250 21.18 -34.15 -15.00
C GLY A 250 20.22 -32.95 -15.05
N HIS A 251 18.93 -33.22 -15.24
CA HIS A 251 17.88 -32.19 -15.31
C HIS A 251 17.16 -31.95 -13.97
N TYR A 252 17.55 -32.67 -12.91
CA TYR A 252 16.94 -32.55 -11.59
C TYR A 252 17.90 -31.88 -10.61
N ASN A 253 17.35 -31.07 -9.71
CA ASN A 253 18.06 -30.50 -8.57
C ASN A 253 17.61 -31.19 -7.29
N PHE A 254 18.55 -31.43 -6.38
CA PHE A 254 18.31 -32.00 -5.07
C PHE A 254 18.61 -31.00 -3.96
N ASP A 255 17.79 -30.97 -2.92
CA ASP A 255 17.90 -29.97 -1.85
C ASP A 255 19.24 -30.07 -1.13
N PHE A 256 19.66 -31.30 -0.80
CA PHE A 256 20.97 -31.58 -0.23
C PHE A 256 21.60 -32.84 -0.83
N TYR A 257 22.93 -32.84 -0.87
CA TYR A 257 23.76 -33.99 -1.21
C TYR A 257 24.83 -34.17 -0.15
N LEU A 258 24.99 -35.40 0.36
CA LEU A 258 25.97 -35.78 1.38
C LEU A 258 27.07 -36.61 0.69
N PRO A 259 28.23 -35.99 0.36
CA PRO A 259 29.25 -36.64 -0.46
C PRO A 259 29.82 -37.92 0.13
N ASP A 260 29.97 -37.97 1.46
CA ASP A 260 30.60 -39.10 2.15
C ASP A 260 29.70 -40.35 2.22
N HIS A 261 28.43 -40.23 1.80
CA HIS A 261 27.41 -41.27 1.93
C HIS A 261 26.64 -41.56 0.64
N ASP A 262 27.01 -40.92 -0.47
CA ASP A 262 26.30 -40.94 -1.75
C ASP A 262 24.77 -40.75 -1.57
N LEU A 263 24.38 -39.86 -0.66
CA LEU A 263 22.98 -39.68 -0.25
C LEU A 263 22.44 -38.33 -0.74
N LEU A 264 21.35 -38.38 -1.51
CA LEU A 264 20.56 -37.24 -1.95
C LEU A 264 19.36 -37.07 -1.03
N ILE A 265 19.05 -35.84 -0.62
CA ILE A 265 17.94 -35.52 0.28
C ILE A 265 16.97 -34.56 -0.42
N GLU A 266 15.68 -34.84 -0.26
CA GLU A 266 14.56 -34.01 -0.72
C GLU A 266 13.62 -33.67 0.43
N CYS A 267 13.34 -32.39 0.64
CA CYS A 267 12.37 -31.87 1.59
C CYS A 267 11.02 -31.67 0.90
N GLN A 268 10.07 -32.55 1.21
CA GLN A 268 8.80 -32.67 0.49
C GLN A 268 7.66 -31.97 1.24
N GLY A 269 7.19 -30.84 0.71
CA GLY A 269 5.97 -30.17 1.20
C GLY A 269 4.69 -30.96 0.83
N GLU A 270 3.83 -31.29 1.80
CA GLU A 270 2.70 -32.20 1.58
C GLU A 270 1.74 -31.68 0.51
N TYR A 271 1.40 -30.39 0.57
CA TYR A 271 0.50 -29.78 -0.40
C TYR A 271 1.09 -29.80 -1.82
N TRP A 272 2.35 -29.37 -1.98
CA TRP A 272 2.96 -29.22 -3.30
C TRP A 272 3.20 -30.56 -3.99
N HIS A 273 3.58 -31.59 -3.23
CA HIS A 273 3.82 -32.93 -3.74
C HIS A 273 2.56 -33.80 -3.81
N SER A 274 1.43 -33.35 -3.26
CA SER A 274 0.12 -33.99 -3.47
C SER A 274 -0.43 -33.80 -4.89
N LEU A 275 0.05 -32.80 -5.63
CA LEU A 275 -0.43 -32.48 -6.98
C LEU A 275 -0.04 -33.57 -7.98
N ASP A 276 -0.96 -33.98 -8.87
CA ASP A 276 -0.72 -35.07 -9.83
C ASP A 276 0.54 -34.89 -10.68
N ASN A 277 0.82 -33.66 -11.12
CA ASN A 277 2.02 -33.36 -11.89
C ASN A 277 3.29 -33.47 -11.05
N ALA A 278 3.25 -33.09 -9.77
CA ALA A 278 4.39 -33.23 -8.86
C ALA A 278 4.69 -34.72 -8.62
N ARG A 279 3.66 -35.52 -8.31
CA ARG A 279 3.80 -36.98 -8.14
C ARG A 279 4.41 -37.67 -9.36
N LYS A 280 3.97 -37.30 -10.56
CA LYS A 280 4.55 -37.83 -11.82
C LYS A 280 6.00 -37.42 -11.98
N ASN A 281 6.34 -36.17 -11.65
CA ASN A 281 7.72 -35.69 -11.71
C ASN A 281 8.61 -36.39 -10.67
N ASP A 282 8.14 -36.61 -9.45
CA ASP A 282 8.88 -37.29 -8.39
C ASP A 282 9.16 -38.75 -8.76
N ALA A 283 8.17 -39.47 -9.30
CA ALA A 283 8.35 -40.82 -9.85
C ALA A 283 9.36 -40.85 -11.01
N SER A 284 9.30 -39.85 -11.90
CA SER A 284 10.24 -39.72 -13.03
C SER A 284 11.66 -39.42 -12.54
N LYS A 285 11.80 -38.58 -11.51
CA LYS A 285 13.06 -38.22 -10.86
C LYS A 285 13.70 -39.45 -10.20
N PHE A 286 12.93 -40.21 -9.43
CA PHE A 286 13.38 -41.47 -8.83
C PHE A 286 13.86 -42.47 -9.89
N THR A 287 13.04 -42.69 -10.93
CA THR A 287 13.37 -43.60 -12.03
C THR A 287 14.66 -43.18 -12.76
N TYR A 288 14.83 -41.88 -12.98
CA TYR A 288 16.01 -41.33 -13.63
C TYR A 288 17.28 -41.55 -12.81
N ILE A 289 17.26 -41.25 -11.50
CA ILE A 289 18.44 -41.47 -10.65
C ILE A 289 18.77 -42.96 -10.56
N ASN A 290 17.78 -43.81 -10.31
CA ASN A 290 18.03 -45.25 -10.20
C ASN A 290 18.62 -45.84 -11.50
N LYS A 291 18.22 -45.29 -12.67
CA LYS A 291 18.71 -45.75 -13.97
C LYS A 291 20.10 -45.23 -14.33
N TYR A 292 20.35 -43.93 -14.12
CA TYR A 292 21.55 -43.26 -14.64
C TYR A 292 22.62 -43.01 -13.57
N PHE A 293 22.25 -43.02 -12.30
CA PHE A 293 23.14 -42.80 -11.17
C PHE A 293 22.84 -43.77 -10.01
N PRO A 294 22.95 -45.10 -10.24
CA PRO A 294 22.55 -46.12 -9.27
C PRO A 294 23.38 -46.12 -7.97
N GLN A 295 24.52 -45.43 -7.94
CA GLN A 295 25.32 -45.28 -6.74
C GLN A 295 24.65 -44.38 -5.68
N TYR A 296 23.77 -43.46 -6.09
CA TYR A 296 23.13 -42.55 -5.15
C TYR A 296 21.87 -43.17 -4.55
N ARG A 297 21.71 -42.97 -3.25
CA ARG A 297 20.45 -43.22 -2.54
C ARG A 297 19.68 -41.91 -2.42
N ILE A 298 18.34 -42.00 -2.40
CA ILE A 298 17.46 -40.82 -2.21
C ILE A 298 16.69 -40.98 -0.89
N LEU A 299 16.76 -39.96 -0.04
CA LEU A 299 15.96 -39.82 1.17
C LEU A 299 14.94 -38.70 0.99
N TYR A 300 13.66 -39.05 1.11
CA TYR A 300 12.56 -38.08 1.13
C TYR A 300 12.18 -37.76 2.58
N LEU A 301 12.26 -36.48 2.95
CA LEU A 301 11.83 -35.95 4.24
C LEU A 301 10.49 -35.22 4.06
N TYR A 302 9.41 -35.77 4.61
CA TYR A 302 8.07 -35.20 4.44
C TYR A 302 7.78 -34.11 5.48
N GLU A 303 7.08 -33.05 5.07
CA GLU A 303 6.73 -31.90 5.93
C GLU A 303 6.08 -32.29 7.26
N ARG A 304 5.22 -33.30 7.29
CA ARG A 304 4.61 -33.81 8.54
C ARG A 304 5.63 -34.27 9.57
N ASP A 305 6.77 -34.80 9.14
CA ASP A 305 7.82 -35.31 10.04
C ASP A 305 8.59 -34.15 10.69
N PHE A 306 8.58 -32.95 10.08
CA PHE A 306 9.17 -31.73 10.66
C PHE A 306 8.35 -31.15 11.82
N LEU A 307 7.19 -31.72 12.14
CA LEU A 307 6.50 -31.44 13.41
C LEU A 307 7.28 -32.00 14.61
N ASN A 308 8.07 -33.05 14.39
CA ASN A 308 8.97 -33.63 15.37
C ASN A 308 10.39 -33.73 14.78
N PRO A 309 11.25 -32.71 14.98
CA PRO A 309 12.62 -32.69 14.44
C PRO A 309 13.44 -33.95 14.75
N GLU A 310 13.13 -34.64 15.85
CA GLU A 310 13.81 -35.89 16.22
C GLU A 310 13.53 -37.01 15.21
N VAL A 311 12.34 -37.06 14.61
CA VAL A 311 12.01 -38.03 13.55
C VAL A 311 12.86 -37.78 12.31
N ILE A 312 13.03 -36.51 11.92
CA ILE A 312 13.90 -36.13 10.79
C ILE A 312 15.34 -36.55 11.07
N LYS A 313 15.84 -36.23 12.27
CA LYS A 313 17.18 -36.60 12.71
C LYS A 313 17.38 -38.12 12.69
N GLN A 314 16.41 -38.89 13.20
CA GLN A 314 16.45 -40.35 13.16
C GLN A 314 16.45 -40.89 11.73
N ASN A 315 15.64 -40.33 10.83
CA ASN A 315 15.62 -40.72 9.42
C ASN A 315 16.96 -40.43 8.72
N LEU A 316 17.60 -39.30 9.04
CA LEU A 316 18.93 -38.96 8.54
C LEU A 316 19.99 -39.93 9.07
N ILE A 317 20.02 -40.17 10.38
CA ILE A 317 20.95 -41.11 11.02
C ILE A 317 20.77 -42.52 10.44
N LYS A 318 19.53 -43.00 10.31
CA LYS A 318 19.23 -44.30 9.72
C LYS A 318 19.69 -44.40 8.27
N ALA A 319 19.48 -43.34 7.48
CA ALA A 319 19.93 -43.32 6.09
C ALA A 319 21.47 -43.32 5.99
N ILE A 320 22.17 -42.69 6.92
CA ILE A 320 23.64 -42.57 6.91
C ILE A 320 24.33 -43.81 7.48
N HIS A 321 23.91 -44.28 8.65
CA HIS A 321 24.58 -45.32 9.44
C HIS A 321 23.88 -46.68 9.38
N GLY A 322 22.66 -46.76 8.84
CA GLY A 322 21.83 -47.98 8.90
C GLY A 322 20.97 -48.04 10.17
N GLU A 323 20.38 -49.21 10.43
CA GLU A 323 19.48 -49.41 11.59
C GLU A 323 20.24 -49.56 12.91
N ASP A 324 21.53 -49.93 12.84
CA ASP A 324 22.37 -50.24 14.00
C ASP A 324 23.15 -49.00 14.45
N PHE A 325 22.52 -48.13 15.25
CA PHE A 325 23.22 -47.04 15.93
C PHE A 325 22.88 -47.03 17.42
N GLU A 326 23.87 -46.74 18.26
CA GLU A 326 23.69 -46.62 19.70
C GLU A 326 23.60 -45.14 20.10
N ILE A 327 22.51 -44.78 20.77
CA ILE A 327 22.36 -43.43 21.35
C ILE A 327 23.05 -43.43 22.71
N VAL A 328 24.25 -42.86 22.77
CA VAL A 328 24.98 -42.67 24.02
C VAL A 328 24.42 -41.45 24.76
N LYS A 329 23.84 -41.68 25.93
CA LYS A 329 23.41 -40.59 26.83
C LYS A 329 24.60 -40.09 27.63
N VAL A 330 24.94 -38.82 27.44
CA VAL A 330 26.00 -38.15 28.20
C VAL A 330 25.37 -37.29 29.28
N ASN A 331 25.70 -37.56 30.54
CA ASN A 331 25.27 -36.73 31.66
C ASN A 331 26.16 -35.49 31.78
N PHE A 332 25.56 -34.35 32.12
CA PHE A 332 26.28 -33.13 32.46
C PHE A 332 25.72 -32.51 33.73
N LEU A 333 26.53 -31.70 34.41
CA LEU A 333 26.12 -30.98 35.61
C LEU A 333 25.59 -29.59 35.24
N PHE A 334 24.58 -29.08 35.96
CA PHE A 334 24.06 -27.72 35.75
C PHE A 334 25.13 -26.64 35.93
N SER A 335 26.15 -26.89 36.75
CA SER A 335 27.32 -26.01 36.90
C SER A 335 28.13 -25.83 35.61
N ASN A 336 27.97 -26.72 34.63
CA ASN A 336 28.63 -26.63 33.33
C ASN A 336 27.87 -25.72 32.35
N ILE A 337 26.66 -25.28 32.71
CA ILE A 337 25.84 -24.41 31.87
C ILE A 337 26.20 -22.95 32.11
N GLN A 338 26.52 -22.23 31.04
CA GLN A 338 26.75 -20.80 31.06
C GLN A 338 25.51 -20.06 30.54
N ILE A 339 24.95 -19.15 31.33
CA ILE A 339 23.84 -18.30 30.91
C ILE A 339 24.37 -16.96 30.40
N ILE A 340 24.14 -16.68 29.12
CA ILE A 340 24.66 -15.50 28.42
C ILE A 340 23.51 -14.67 27.87
N LYS A 341 23.58 -13.35 28.00
CA LYS A 341 22.64 -12.43 27.36
C LYS A 341 22.97 -12.29 25.88
N LEU A 342 22.01 -12.58 25.01
CA LEU A 342 22.20 -12.59 23.56
C LEU A 342 21.73 -11.30 22.89
N ASN A 343 22.44 -10.89 21.84
CA ASN A 343 22.11 -9.72 21.03
C ASN A 343 21.48 -10.12 19.69
N ILE A 344 20.18 -9.92 19.56
CA ILE A 344 19.41 -10.22 18.34
C ILE A 344 19.85 -9.43 17.10
N LYS A 345 20.58 -8.32 17.28
CA LYS A 345 21.09 -7.51 16.17
C LYS A 345 22.32 -8.12 15.53
N GLN A 346 23.03 -9.01 16.24
CA GLN A 346 24.20 -9.69 15.73
C GLN A 346 23.75 -10.91 14.92
N LYS A 347 23.79 -10.78 13.60
CA LYS A 347 23.43 -11.86 12.68
C LYS A 347 24.59 -12.84 12.54
N GLN A 348 24.30 -14.13 12.39
CA GLN A 348 25.32 -15.12 12.14
C GLN A 348 25.92 -14.94 10.74
N ILE A 349 27.16 -15.37 10.55
CA ILE A 349 27.81 -15.38 9.24
C ILE A 349 26.95 -16.22 8.29
N ASN A 350 26.62 -15.67 7.12
CA ASN A 350 25.76 -16.31 6.11
C ASN A 350 24.30 -16.57 6.55
N SER A 351 23.81 -15.94 7.62
CA SER A 351 22.40 -16.05 8.02
C SER A 351 21.74 -14.67 8.15
N PHE A 352 20.48 -14.58 7.75
CA PHE A 352 19.63 -13.40 8.03
C PHE A 352 19.18 -13.33 9.49
N TYR A 353 19.42 -14.39 10.26
CA TYR A 353 18.98 -14.55 11.63
C TYR A 353 20.16 -14.48 12.59
N SER A 354 19.90 -13.96 13.78
CA SER A 354 20.79 -14.12 14.94
C SER A 354 20.73 -15.55 15.44
N GLU A 355 21.73 -15.96 16.21
CA GLU A 355 21.78 -17.29 16.82
C GLU A 355 20.50 -17.67 17.60
N PRO A 356 19.92 -16.83 18.47
CA PRO A 356 18.66 -17.18 19.14
C PRO A 356 17.44 -17.17 18.21
N GLU A 357 17.46 -16.39 17.12
CA GLU A 357 16.41 -16.46 16.09
C GLU A 357 16.45 -17.81 15.38
N ASN A 358 17.63 -18.26 14.96
CA ASN A 358 17.81 -19.57 14.35
C ASN A 358 17.39 -20.68 15.31
N PHE A 359 17.87 -20.65 16.55
CA PHE A 359 17.51 -21.66 17.55
C PHE A 359 15.98 -21.77 17.75
N LEU A 360 15.28 -20.65 17.98
CA LEU A 360 13.83 -20.69 18.20
C LEU A 360 13.05 -21.04 16.94
N ASN A 361 13.51 -20.65 15.74
CA ASN A 361 12.86 -21.02 14.49
C ASN A 361 13.01 -22.52 14.17
N SER A 362 14.11 -23.12 14.61
CA SER A 362 14.38 -24.56 14.48
C SER A 362 13.58 -25.38 15.50
N PHE A 363 13.57 -24.98 16.76
CA PHE A 363 13.12 -25.86 17.86
C PHE A 363 11.82 -25.46 18.53
N HIS A 364 11.43 -24.19 18.48
CA HIS A 364 10.20 -23.74 19.13
C HIS A 364 9.03 -23.79 18.13
N TYR A 365 7.95 -24.49 18.48
CA TYR A 365 6.76 -24.63 17.62
C TYR A 365 6.18 -23.29 17.15
N ALA A 366 6.17 -22.28 18.04
CA ALA A 366 5.72 -20.92 17.74
C ALA A 366 6.81 -19.99 17.17
N GLN A 367 7.96 -20.53 16.75
CA GLN A 367 9.09 -19.82 16.15
C GLN A 367 9.57 -18.63 17.01
N PHE A 368 10.29 -17.68 16.39
CA PHE A 368 10.79 -16.51 17.08
C PHE A 368 9.70 -15.57 17.63
N GLY A 369 8.50 -15.49 17.06
CA GLY A 369 7.36 -14.75 17.65
C GLY A 369 7.55 -13.21 17.75
N ARG A 370 7.16 -12.62 18.89
CA ARG A 370 7.15 -11.15 19.10
C ARG A 370 8.56 -10.57 19.24
N MET A 371 8.70 -9.27 18.98
CA MET A 371 9.95 -8.54 19.16
C MET A 371 10.43 -8.58 20.62
N PRO A 372 11.61 -9.16 20.89
CA PRO A 372 12.08 -9.32 22.25
C PRO A 372 12.64 -8.01 22.81
N LYS A 373 12.57 -7.89 24.13
CA LYS A 373 13.28 -6.87 24.91
C LYS A 373 14.55 -7.42 25.54
N LEU A 374 14.55 -8.72 25.83
CA LEU A 374 15.66 -9.40 26.48
C LEU A 374 15.69 -10.86 26.04
N VAL A 375 16.87 -11.37 25.74
CA VAL A 375 17.09 -12.76 25.32
C VAL A 375 18.30 -13.31 26.06
N TYR A 376 18.16 -14.50 26.63
CA TYR A 376 19.23 -15.26 27.24
C TYR A 376 19.38 -16.59 26.51
N GLY A 377 20.63 -17.03 26.34
CA GLY A 377 21.00 -18.36 25.90
C GLY A 377 21.67 -19.12 27.04
N ALA A 378 21.40 -20.42 27.10
CA ALA A 378 22.13 -21.36 27.95
C ALA A 378 23.11 -22.15 27.08
N TYR A 379 24.39 -22.12 27.40
CA TYR A 379 25.45 -22.81 26.67
C TYR A 379 26.03 -23.96 27.49
N LEU A 380 26.26 -25.10 26.84
CA LEU A 380 27.09 -26.18 27.37
C LEU A 380 28.36 -26.25 26.52
N GLY A 381 29.48 -25.76 27.07
CA GLY A 381 30.66 -25.49 26.26
C GLY A 381 30.41 -24.36 25.26
N ASP A 382 30.60 -24.63 23.98
CA ASP A 382 30.35 -23.72 22.86
C ASP A 382 28.95 -23.88 22.23
N LYS A 383 28.17 -24.87 22.68
CA LYS A 383 26.86 -25.18 22.10
C LYS A 383 25.74 -24.47 22.83
N LEU A 384 24.91 -23.73 22.10
CA LEU A 384 23.66 -23.17 22.61
C LEU A 384 22.62 -24.30 22.78
N ILE A 385 22.21 -24.58 24.02
CA ILE A 385 21.31 -25.69 24.37
C ILE A 385 19.91 -25.23 24.78
N ALA A 386 19.73 -23.96 25.16
CA ALA A 386 18.40 -23.41 25.43
C ALA A 386 18.35 -21.91 25.19
N VAL A 387 17.17 -21.40 24.83
CA VAL A 387 16.91 -19.97 24.66
C VAL A 387 15.69 -19.56 25.47
N CYS A 388 15.87 -18.50 26.25
CA CYS A 388 14.83 -17.83 27.03
C CYS A 388 14.64 -16.42 26.51
N LYS A 389 13.42 -16.08 26.11
CA LYS A 389 13.10 -14.83 25.40
C LYS A 389 11.96 -14.10 26.10
N PHE A 390 12.21 -12.85 26.47
CA PHE A 390 11.24 -11.97 27.12
C PHE A 390 10.80 -10.84 26.18
N ALA A 391 9.50 -10.57 26.17
CA ALA A 391 8.87 -9.49 25.39
C ALA A 391 8.07 -8.56 26.31
N GLY A 392 7.54 -7.47 25.76
CA GLY A 392 6.59 -6.63 26.52
C GLY A 392 5.30 -7.41 26.84
N VAL A 393 4.66 -7.09 27.96
CA VAL A 393 3.41 -7.75 28.37
C VAL A 393 2.30 -7.64 27.31
N ILE A 394 1.58 -8.73 27.03
CA ILE A 394 0.39 -8.69 26.16
C ILE A 394 -0.78 -8.02 26.88
N ARG A 395 -1.01 -8.42 28.13
CA ARG A 395 -2.12 -7.98 28.97
C ARG A 395 -1.60 -6.99 30.01
N LYS A 396 -2.14 -5.77 30.02
CA LYS A 396 -1.69 -4.70 30.92
C LYS A 396 -1.96 -5.05 32.38
N GLU A 397 -2.99 -5.86 32.61
CA GLU A 397 -3.46 -6.36 33.89
C GLU A 397 -2.38 -7.14 34.64
N VAL A 398 -1.48 -7.82 33.91
CA VAL A 398 -0.34 -8.56 34.50
C VAL A 398 0.60 -7.60 35.23
N ALA A 399 0.87 -6.43 34.67
CA ALA A 399 1.69 -5.41 35.35
C ALA A 399 0.90 -4.69 36.45
N THR A 400 -0.34 -4.29 36.18
CA THR A 400 -1.12 -3.49 37.14
C THR A 400 -1.54 -4.27 38.38
N SER A 401 -1.80 -5.57 38.27
CA SER A 401 -2.13 -6.43 39.44
C SER A 401 -0.97 -6.55 40.44
N MET A 402 0.26 -6.29 39.99
CA MET A 402 1.47 -6.28 40.80
C MET A 402 1.93 -4.87 41.19
N ASN A 403 1.10 -3.84 40.98
CA ASN A 403 1.45 -2.43 41.17
C ASN A 403 2.68 -1.95 40.35
N TYR A 404 2.96 -2.58 39.21
CA TYR A 404 4.00 -2.14 38.27
C TYR A 404 3.44 -1.40 37.07
N GLN A 405 4.23 -0.51 36.49
CA GLN A 405 3.97 0.07 35.17
C GLN A 405 4.25 -0.97 34.07
N VAL A 406 3.52 -0.87 32.96
CA VAL A 406 3.63 -1.80 31.80
C VAL A 406 5.05 -1.89 31.25
N ASN A 407 5.84 -0.81 31.34
CA ASN A 407 7.24 -0.78 30.87
C ASN A 407 8.26 -1.32 31.88
N GLN A 408 7.85 -1.62 33.12
CA GLN A 408 8.69 -2.20 34.17
C GLN A 408 8.65 -3.73 34.19
N VAL A 409 7.69 -4.33 33.48
CA VAL A 409 7.50 -5.78 33.45
C VAL A 409 7.79 -6.32 32.06
N LEU A 410 8.54 -7.41 32.00
CA LEU A 410 8.67 -8.23 30.81
C LEU A 410 7.98 -9.57 31.04
N GLU A 411 7.35 -10.08 30.00
CA GLU A 411 6.69 -11.38 29.99
C GLU A 411 7.61 -12.40 29.33
N LEU A 412 7.73 -13.59 29.93
CA LEU A 412 8.38 -14.73 29.27
C LEU A 412 7.57 -15.09 28.04
N ASP A 413 8.08 -14.77 26.85
CA ASP A 413 7.39 -15.01 25.60
C ASP A 413 7.72 -16.40 25.06
N ARG A 414 8.98 -16.82 25.14
CA ARG A 414 9.43 -18.13 24.65
C ARG A 414 10.48 -18.71 25.60
N PHE A 415 10.36 -19.99 25.88
CA PHE A 415 11.39 -20.80 26.53
C PHE A 415 11.51 -22.10 25.74
N CYS A 416 12.70 -22.38 25.24
CA CYS A 416 12.95 -23.53 24.40
C CYS A 416 14.25 -24.19 24.84
N ILE A 417 14.22 -25.49 25.11
CA ILE A 417 15.39 -26.32 25.31
C ILE A 417 15.56 -27.16 24.04
N HIS A 418 16.81 -27.34 23.61
CA HIS A 418 17.15 -28.16 22.46
C HIS A 418 16.74 -29.60 22.77
N PRO A 419 16.04 -30.31 21.87
CA PRO A 419 15.45 -31.62 22.17
C PRO A 419 16.45 -32.74 22.51
N GLU A 420 17.74 -32.51 22.27
CA GLU A 420 18.82 -33.43 22.66
C GLU A 420 19.21 -33.36 24.14
N TYR A 421 18.77 -32.33 24.86
CA TYR A 421 19.09 -32.05 26.26
C TYR A 421 17.81 -32.03 27.09
#